data_AF-A0A1F7GAF2-F1
#
_entry.id   AF-A0A1F7GAF2-F1
#
_cell.length_a   1.000
_cell.length_b   1.000
_cell.length_c   1.000
_cell.angle_alpha   90.00
_cell.angle_beta   90.00
_cell.angle_gamma   90.00
#
_symmetry.space_group_name_H-M   'P 1'
#
loop_
_entity.id
_entity.type
_entity.pdbx_description
1 polymer ?
#
loop_
_entity_poly.entity_id
_entity_poly.type
_entity_poly.pdbx_seq_one_letter_code
_entity_poly.pdbx_strand_id
1 'polypeptide(L)'
;MGRTYLVLSSVAAFAIIATVIVSFIIIQRNNSATEEGPTQGFTRLVTQKTANSTRSLGGECPTYQKGDFDCNGMIDLIDFDIWAGEFNDSSKNPRSDVNGDGKASLADYEVWRENYSK
;
A
#
# COMPACT_ATOMS: atom_id res chain seq x y z
N MET A 1 58.90 -2.28 -19.60
CA MET A 1 57.57 -2.92 -19.56
C MET A 1 57.00 -2.69 -18.17
N GLY A 2 55.99 -1.82 -17.97
CA GLY A 2 55.53 -1.53 -16.59
C GLY A 2 54.53 -0.40 -16.40
N ARG A 3 53.64 -0.12 -17.37
CA ARG A 3 52.63 0.95 -17.26
C ARG A 3 51.20 0.53 -17.64
N THR A 4 50.96 -0.76 -17.86
CA THR A 4 49.62 -1.27 -18.20
C THR A 4 48.78 -1.69 -16.98
N TYR A 5 49.40 -1.89 -15.80
CA TYR A 5 48.71 -2.44 -14.62
C TYR A 5 47.88 -1.43 -13.80
N LEU A 6 48.07 -0.13 -13.99
CA LEU A 6 47.37 0.90 -13.19
C LEU A 6 45.94 1.19 -13.66
N VAL A 7 45.63 1.03 -14.95
CA VAL A 7 44.27 1.31 -15.48
C VAL A 7 43.36 0.08 -15.37
N LEU A 8 43.92 -1.13 -15.46
CA LEU A 8 43.21 -2.40 -15.26
C LEU A 8 42.67 -2.55 -13.83
N SER A 9 43.37 -2.00 -12.83
CA SER A 9 42.92 -1.97 -11.42
C SER A 9 41.65 -1.13 -11.23
N SER A 10 41.48 -0.05 -11.99
CA SER A 10 40.36 0.87 -11.83
C SER A 10 39.04 0.26 -12.34
N VAL A 11 39.06 -0.37 -13.52
CA VAL A 11 37.87 -1.04 -14.09
C VAL A 11 37.44 -2.23 -13.23
N ALA A 12 38.40 -3.00 -12.71
CA ALA A 12 38.12 -4.08 -11.76
C ALA A 12 37.51 -3.56 -10.44
N ALA A 13 38.02 -2.44 -9.91
CA ALA A 13 37.48 -1.82 -8.71
C ALA A 13 36.05 -1.30 -8.93
N PHE A 14 35.75 -0.65 -10.06
CA PHE A 14 34.38 -0.21 -10.39
C PHE A 14 33.40 -1.37 -10.55
N ALA A 15 33.83 -2.49 -11.15
CA ALA A 15 32.98 -3.68 -11.26
C ALA A 15 32.68 -4.32 -9.90
N ILE A 16 33.66 -4.35 -8.99
CA ILE A 16 33.47 -4.84 -7.62
C ILE A 16 32.54 -3.91 -6.85
N ILE A 17 32.71 -2.59 -6.96
CA ILE A 17 31.84 -1.61 -6.30
C ILE A 17 30.40 -1.70 -6.85
N ALA A 18 30.23 -1.82 -8.17
CA ALA A 18 28.91 -1.95 -8.79
C ALA A 18 28.19 -3.23 -8.36
N THR A 19 28.89 -4.36 -8.25
CA THR A 19 28.30 -5.62 -7.78
C THR A 19 27.92 -5.54 -6.29
N VAL A 20 28.74 -4.93 -5.44
CA VAL A 20 28.41 -4.70 -4.02
C VAL A 20 27.18 -3.81 -3.87
N ILE A 21 27.06 -2.73 -4.66
CA ILE A 21 25.90 -1.82 -4.62
C ILE A 21 24.63 -2.53 -5.11
N VAL A 22 24.69 -3.27 -6.21
CA VAL A 22 23.54 -4.02 -6.73
C VAL A 22 23.08 -5.09 -5.73
N SER A 23 24.02 -5.82 -5.11
CA SER A 23 23.69 -6.79 -4.05
C SER A 23 23.06 -6.13 -2.82
N PHE A 24 23.53 -4.95 -2.39
CA PHE A 24 22.95 -4.22 -1.26
C PHE A 24 21.52 -3.75 -1.55
N ILE A 25 21.24 -3.26 -2.77
CA ILE A 25 19.89 -2.83 -3.18
C ILE A 25 18.90 -4.01 -3.20
N ILE A 26 19.34 -5.20 -3.63
CA ILE A 26 18.50 -6.41 -3.61
C ILE A 26 18.20 -6.87 -2.18
N ILE A 27 19.18 -6.77 -1.26
CA ILE A 27 19.00 -7.18 0.15
C ILE A 27 17.99 -6.27 0.88
N GLN A 28 17.99 -4.96 0.62
CA GLN A 28 17.04 -4.05 1.27
C GLN A 28 15.58 -4.28 0.85
N ARG A 29 15.31 -4.80 -0.36
CA ARG A 29 13.93 -5.11 -0.82
C ARG A 29 13.33 -6.35 -0.16
N ASN A 30 14.16 -7.28 0.34
CA ASN A 30 13.68 -8.54 0.92
C ASN A 30 13.44 -8.45 2.43
N ASN A 31 13.85 -7.37 3.10
CA ASN A 31 13.73 -7.22 4.55
C ASN A 31 12.46 -6.48 5.02
N SER A 32 11.57 -6.07 4.12
CA SER A 32 10.35 -5.32 4.47
C SER A 32 9.14 -6.19 4.84
N ALA A 33 9.32 -7.50 5.05
CA ALA A 33 8.21 -8.40 5.38
C ALA A 33 8.59 -9.35 6.51
N THR A 34 8.49 -8.90 7.76
CA THR A 34 7.91 -9.63 8.91
C THR A 34 8.11 -8.85 10.21
N GLU A 35 7.13 -8.04 10.60
CA GLU A 35 6.88 -7.76 12.01
C GLU A 35 5.56 -8.43 12.40
N GLU A 36 5.65 -9.68 12.85
CA GLU A 36 4.56 -10.34 13.55
C GLU A 36 4.66 -10.06 15.06
N GLY A 37 3.88 -9.05 15.50
CA GLY A 37 3.06 -9.03 16.72
C GLY A 37 3.68 -9.15 18.12
N PRO A 38 3.28 -8.28 19.08
CA PRO A 38 3.06 -8.69 20.45
C PRO A 38 1.65 -9.28 20.62
N THR A 39 1.62 -10.51 21.12
CA THR A 39 0.44 -11.28 21.51
C THR A 39 -0.44 -10.47 22.48
N GLN A 40 -1.60 -9.99 22.01
CA GLN A 40 -2.60 -9.41 22.89
C GLN A 40 -3.67 -10.47 23.21
N GLY A 41 -3.74 -10.77 24.52
CA GLY A 41 -4.64 -11.75 25.10
C GLY A 41 -6.09 -11.54 24.68
N PHE A 42 -6.63 -12.58 24.07
CA PHE A 42 -8.04 -12.74 23.74
C PHE A 42 -8.86 -12.86 25.03
N THR A 43 -9.18 -11.72 25.67
CA THR A 43 -10.32 -11.67 26.59
C THR A 43 -11.55 -11.34 25.76
N ARG A 44 -12.22 -12.42 25.36
CA ARG A 44 -13.55 -12.48 24.75
C ARG A 44 -14.52 -11.46 25.36
N LEU A 45 -14.78 -10.39 24.62
CA LEU A 45 -16.10 -9.80 24.51
C LEU A 45 -16.47 -9.83 23.02
N VAL A 46 -17.25 -10.87 22.70
CA VAL A 46 -18.23 -10.99 21.60
C VAL A 46 -18.23 -9.75 20.69
N THR A 47 -17.71 -9.83 19.47
CA THR A 47 -18.53 -10.22 18.32
C THR A 47 -17.59 -10.46 17.15
N GLN A 48 -17.76 -11.61 16.52
CA GLN A 48 -17.15 -11.93 15.24
C GLN A 48 -17.43 -10.78 14.26
N LYS A 49 -16.40 -10.07 13.81
CA LYS A 49 -16.47 -9.29 12.56
C LYS A 49 -16.50 -10.29 11.42
N THR A 50 -17.64 -10.97 11.30
CA THR A 50 -17.99 -11.79 10.17
C THR A 50 -17.85 -10.94 8.92
N ALA A 51 -17.18 -11.51 7.92
CA ALA A 51 -17.22 -11.11 6.53
C ALA A 51 -18.68 -11.12 6.04
N ASN A 52 -19.41 -10.08 6.38
CA ASN A 52 -20.69 -9.66 5.83
C ASN A 52 -20.99 -8.29 6.45
N SER A 53 -20.26 -7.25 6.05
CA SER A 53 -20.71 -5.89 6.38
C SER A 53 -21.84 -5.55 5.42
N THR A 54 -23.00 -6.14 5.71
CA THR A 54 -24.30 -5.75 5.21
C THR A 54 -24.40 -4.22 5.21
N ARG A 55 -24.74 -3.66 4.05
CA ARG A 55 -25.47 -2.38 3.95
C ARG A 55 -26.39 -2.23 5.17
N SER A 56 -26.23 -1.12 5.87
CA SER A 56 -27.20 -0.53 6.78
C SER A 56 -27.49 -1.28 8.09
N LEU A 57 -26.79 -0.84 9.14
CA LEU A 57 -27.37 -0.69 10.49
C LEU A 57 -26.96 0.69 11.01
N GLY A 58 -27.68 1.75 10.61
CA GLY A 58 -27.65 3.07 11.27
C GLY A 58 -26.37 3.90 11.21
N GLY A 59 -25.33 3.45 10.49
CA GLY A 59 -24.10 4.17 10.20
C GLY A 59 -23.97 4.38 8.69
N GLU A 60 -24.69 5.36 8.17
CA GLU A 60 -24.45 5.81 6.80
C GLU A 60 -23.06 6.43 6.77
N CYS A 61 -22.28 6.08 5.76
CA CYS A 61 -21.06 6.76 5.41
C CYS A 61 -21.43 7.75 4.30
N PRO A 62 -22.06 8.90 4.64
CA PRO A 62 -22.65 9.81 3.63
C PRO A 62 -21.58 10.37 2.68
N THR A 63 -20.34 10.39 3.14
CA THR A 63 -19.13 10.84 2.46
C THR A 63 -18.45 9.74 1.66
N TYR A 64 -18.85 8.46 1.77
CA TYR A 64 -18.27 7.36 0.98
C TYR A 64 -18.32 7.65 -0.52
N GLN A 65 -19.47 8.13 -0.99
CA GLN A 65 -19.70 8.49 -2.39
C GLN A 65 -18.83 9.65 -2.87
N LYS A 66 -18.11 10.31 -1.95
CA LYS A 66 -17.15 11.37 -2.23
C LYS A 66 -15.70 10.93 -2.03
N GLY A 67 -15.45 9.69 -1.61
CA GLY A 67 -14.11 9.15 -1.39
C GLY A 67 -13.68 8.99 0.07
N ASP A 68 -14.59 9.11 1.04
CA ASP A 68 -14.32 8.73 2.45
C ASP A 68 -14.41 7.20 2.57
N PHE A 69 -13.29 6.53 2.35
CA PHE A 69 -13.22 5.09 2.30
C PHE A 69 -13.18 4.51 3.71
N ASP A 70 -12.55 5.17 4.69
CA ASP A 70 -12.49 4.68 6.07
C ASP A 70 -13.79 4.93 6.87
N CYS A 71 -14.69 5.75 6.33
CA CYS A 71 -15.96 6.17 6.89
C CYS A 71 -15.85 6.96 8.19
N ASN A 72 -14.81 7.80 8.29
CA ASN A 72 -14.58 8.68 9.43
C ASN A 72 -15.28 10.05 9.31
N GLY A 73 -15.89 10.36 8.16
CA GLY A 73 -16.59 11.61 7.88
C GLY A 73 -15.72 12.71 7.26
N MET A 74 -14.44 12.45 7.02
CA MET A 74 -13.47 13.32 6.36
C MET A 74 -13.01 12.68 5.05
N ILE A 75 -12.49 13.50 4.14
CA ILE A 75 -11.88 13.04 2.90
C ILE A 75 -10.44 13.51 2.94
N ASP A 76 -9.53 12.63 3.33
CA ASP A 76 -8.15 12.99 3.60
C ASP A 76 -7.15 12.02 2.95
N LEU A 77 -5.88 12.11 3.36
CA LEU A 77 -4.82 11.25 2.82
C LEU A 77 -4.88 9.81 3.33
N ILE A 78 -5.59 9.54 4.44
CA ILE A 78 -5.82 8.17 4.93
C ILE A 78 -6.69 7.43 3.92
N ASP A 79 -7.68 8.09 3.33
CA ASP A 79 -8.48 7.52 2.24
C ASP A 79 -7.64 7.23 1.00
N PHE A 80 -6.72 8.15 0.65
CA PHE A 80 -5.79 7.91 -0.44
C PHE A 80 -4.90 6.69 -0.21
N ASP A 81 -4.39 6.51 1.01
CA ASP A 81 -3.57 5.36 1.37
C ASP A 81 -4.37 4.04 1.27
N ILE A 82 -5.66 4.05 1.61
CA ILE A 82 -6.57 2.91 1.41
C ILE A 82 -6.68 2.57 -0.08
N TRP A 83 -7.00 3.56 -0.93
CA TRP A 83 -7.08 3.33 -2.37
C TRP A 83 -5.75 2.86 -2.95
N ALA A 84 -4.63 3.47 -2.55
CA ALA A 84 -3.31 3.11 -3.05
C ALA A 84 -2.90 1.68 -2.66
N GLY A 85 -3.32 1.22 -1.47
CA GLY A 85 -3.13 -0.16 -1.02
C GLY A 85 -3.97 -1.17 -1.79
N GLU A 86 -5.15 -0.78 -2.27
CA GLU A 86 -6.07 -1.62 -3.02
C GLU A 86 -5.88 -1.51 -4.55
N PHE A 87 -5.18 -0.47 -5.02
CA PHE A 87 -4.96 -0.20 -6.43
C PHE A 87 -4.20 -1.37 -7.07
N ASN A 88 -4.82 -1.97 -8.10
CA ASN A 88 -4.32 -3.15 -8.79
C ASN A 88 -4.26 -4.44 -7.91
N ASP A 89 -4.90 -4.45 -6.74
CA ASP A 89 -5.21 -5.69 -6.03
C ASP A 89 -6.34 -6.44 -6.75
N SER A 90 -6.28 -7.77 -6.74
CA SER A 90 -7.33 -8.67 -7.23
C SER A 90 -8.41 -8.95 -6.18
N SER A 91 -8.41 -8.19 -5.09
CA SER A 91 -9.43 -8.24 -4.04
C SER A 91 -10.81 -8.05 -4.64
N LYS A 92 -11.73 -8.97 -4.33
CA LYS A 92 -13.14 -8.81 -4.71
C LYS A 92 -13.77 -7.78 -3.77
N ASN A 93 -14.30 -6.70 -4.34
CA ASN A 93 -14.94 -5.58 -3.62
C ASN A 93 -13.97 -4.82 -2.71
N PRO A 94 -13.00 -4.11 -3.29
CA PRO A 94 -12.14 -3.22 -2.51
C PRO A 94 -12.96 -2.15 -1.81
N ARG A 95 -12.44 -1.66 -0.70
CA ARG A 95 -13.08 -0.62 0.10
C ARG A 95 -13.12 0.71 -0.63
N SER A 96 -12.21 0.94 -1.57
CA SER A 96 -12.17 2.12 -2.44
C SER A 96 -13.03 1.97 -3.70
N ASP A 97 -13.83 0.92 -3.86
CA ASP A 97 -14.75 0.72 -4.99
C ASP A 97 -16.02 1.59 -4.81
N VAL A 98 -15.91 2.87 -5.17
CA VAL A 98 -17.00 3.83 -5.02
C VAL A 98 -17.98 3.73 -6.19
N ASN A 99 -17.50 3.35 -7.37
CA ASN A 99 -18.32 3.19 -8.57
C ASN A 99 -19.09 1.84 -8.61
N GLY A 100 -18.70 0.87 -7.77
CA GLY A 100 -19.34 -0.43 -7.63
C GLY A 100 -19.02 -1.43 -8.75
N ASP A 101 -17.89 -1.28 -9.44
CA ASP A 101 -17.47 -2.16 -10.54
C ASP A 101 -16.68 -3.40 -10.09
N GLY A 102 -16.44 -3.51 -8.77
CA GLY A 102 -15.75 -4.61 -8.12
C GLY A 102 -14.23 -4.44 -8.07
N LYS A 103 -13.67 -3.29 -8.46
CA LYS A 103 -12.22 -3.04 -8.51
C LYS A 103 -11.86 -1.65 -7.98
N ALA A 104 -10.64 -1.54 -7.46
CA ALA A 104 -10.04 -0.26 -7.11
C ALA A 104 -9.37 0.28 -8.37
N SER A 105 -10.08 1.15 -9.08
CA SER A 105 -9.68 1.64 -10.39
C SER A 105 -9.25 3.11 -10.34
N LEU A 106 -8.81 3.61 -11.49
CA LEU A 106 -8.54 5.04 -11.64
C LEU A 106 -9.83 5.86 -11.54
N ALA A 107 -10.99 5.31 -11.93
CA ALA A 107 -12.27 6.00 -11.84
C ALA A 107 -12.64 6.34 -10.38
N ASP A 108 -12.34 5.43 -9.45
CA ASP A 108 -12.59 5.64 -8.03
C ASP A 108 -11.66 6.72 -7.43
N TYR A 109 -10.41 6.76 -7.90
CA TYR A 109 -9.48 7.81 -7.55
C TYR A 109 -9.94 9.19 -8.02
N GLU A 110 -10.59 9.29 -9.20
CA GLU A 110 -11.09 10.58 -9.67
C GLU A 110 -12.16 11.13 -8.74
N VAL A 111 -13.03 10.27 -8.21
CA VAL A 111 -14.06 10.66 -7.23
C VAL A 111 -13.43 11.21 -5.95
N TRP A 112 -12.43 10.53 -5.38
CA TRP A 112 -11.71 11.05 -4.21
C TRP A 112 -11.03 12.38 -4.52
N ARG A 113 -10.30 12.47 -5.63
CA ARG A 113 -9.53 13.66 -6.04
C ARG A 113 -10.42 14.89 -6.23
N GLU A 114 -11.62 14.72 -6.75
CA GLU A 114 -12.60 15.80 -6.94
C GLU A 114 -13.19 16.34 -5.63
N ASN A 115 -13.06 15.61 -4.52
CA ASN A 115 -13.64 15.98 -3.24
C ASN A 115 -12.60 16.28 -2.15
N TYR A 116 -11.38 15.74 -2.23
CA TYR A 116 -10.27 16.02 -1.29
C TYR A 116 -9.86 17.50 -1.21
N SER A 117 -10.20 18.30 -2.23
CA SER A 117 -9.81 19.73 -2.30
C SER A 117 -10.92 20.73 -1.90
N LYS A 118 -12.05 20.24 -1.40
CA LYS A 118 -13.23 21.06 -1.04
C LYS A 118 -13.39 21.17 0.47
#